data_AF-A0A084IGA7-F1
#
_entry.id   AF-A0A084IGA7-F1
#
_cell.length_a   1.000
_cell.length_b   1.000
_cell.length_c   1.000
_cell.angle_alpha   90.00
_cell.angle_beta   90.00
_cell.angle_gamma   90.00
#
_symmetry.space_group_name_H-M   'P 1'
#
loop_
_entity.id
_entity.type
_entity.pdbx_description
1 polymer ?
#
loop_
_entity_poly.entity_id
_entity_poly.type
_entity_poly.pdbx_seq_one_letter_code
_entity_poly.pdbx_strand_id
1 'polypeptide(L)'
;MKTVALTTRRHANLNSAAYFYDKPLTEVDYDAARYVVEPFRLFDICLETDGAAAVLVSQGNNARRGVQILSATEGHADYPDDIMGRRDILNMGITKCGPRALKEAGIRHDELDFAQIYDCFTFIVLRQLEELGFCRRGEAPDFVANGRIDLDGDLPLNTHGGLLSEAHVAGMNHIVEAVRQLRGEADQRQVRDAKLGLVTGYGDYGDGSVVVLGR
;
A
#
# COMPACT_ATOMS: atom_id res chain seq x y z
N MET A 1 -8.95 9.68 -5.60
CA MET A 1 -9.54 8.34 -5.37
C MET A 1 -9.52 7.51 -6.64
N LYS A 2 -10.24 7.92 -7.70
CA LYS A 2 -10.21 7.30 -9.04
C LYS A 2 -8.83 6.81 -9.51
N THR A 3 -7.82 7.68 -9.49
CA THR A 3 -6.45 7.34 -9.92
C THR A 3 -5.91 6.10 -9.22
N VAL A 4 -6.11 5.99 -7.90
CA VAL A 4 -5.68 4.83 -7.11
C VAL A 4 -6.38 3.56 -7.60
N ALA A 5 -7.71 3.57 -7.76
CA ALA A 5 -8.46 2.40 -8.24
C ALA A 5 -8.03 1.94 -9.63
N LEU A 6 -7.77 2.87 -10.55
CA LEU A 6 -7.35 2.56 -11.91
C LEU A 6 -5.92 2.02 -11.94
N THR A 7 -4.98 2.63 -11.21
CA THR A 7 -3.60 2.16 -11.12
C THR A 7 -3.52 0.77 -10.49
N THR A 8 -4.16 0.55 -9.35
CA THR A 8 -4.17 -0.77 -8.70
C THR A 8 -4.82 -1.82 -9.60
N ARG A 9 -5.88 -1.46 -10.35
CA ARG A 9 -6.44 -2.39 -11.34
C ARG A 9 -5.47 -2.70 -12.48
N ARG A 10 -4.76 -1.71 -13.02
CA ARG A 10 -3.73 -1.96 -14.07
C ARG A 10 -2.66 -2.92 -13.57
N HIS A 11 -2.18 -2.73 -12.34
CA HIS A 11 -1.20 -3.60 -11.70
C HIS A 11 -1.73 -5.04 -11.50
N ALA A 12 -2.98 -5.18 -11.05
CA ALA A 12 -3.63 -6.49 -10.94
C ALA A 12 -3.73 -7.23 -12.28
N ASN A 13 -3.92 -6.53 -13.40
CA ASN A 13 -3.98 -7.16 -14.72
C ASN A 13 -2.62 -7.72 -15.18
N LEU A 14 -1.51 -7.35 -14.53
CA LEU A 14 -0.17 -7.92 -14.73
C LEU A 14 0.14 -9.08 -13.75
N ASN A 15 -0.79 -9.40 -12.85
CA ASN A 15 -0.62 -10.41 -11.82
C ASN A 15 -1.64 -11.55 -12.04
N SER A 16 -1.18 -12.70 -12.53
CA SER A 16 -2.06 -13.86 -12.77
C SER A 16 -2.71 -14.44 -11.51
N ALA A 17 -2.25 -14.05 -10.32
CA ALA A 17 -2.87 -14.44 -9.04
C ALA A 17 -3.99 -13.48 -8.59
N ALA A 18 -4.14 -12.31 -9.22
CA ALA A 18 -5.10 -11.31 -8.82
C ALA A 18 -6.54 -11.70 -9.20
N TYR A 19 -7.51 -11.40 -8.33
CA TYR A 19 -8.93 -11.62 -8.61
C TYR A 19 -9.42 -10.91 -9.88
N PHE A 20 -8.88 -9.72 -10.14
CA PHE A 20 -9.15 -8.95 -11.36
C PHE A 20 -8.06 -9.09 -12.43
N TYR A 21 -7.30 -10.19 -12.43
CA TYR A 21 -6.53 -10.57 -13.60
C TYR A 21 -7.42 -10.65 -14.84
N ASP A 22 -6.96 -10.06 -15.95
CA ASP A 22 -7.69 -9.96 -17.24
C ASP A 22 -9.09 -9.32 -17.14
N LYS A 23 -9.27 -8.40 -16.19
CA LYS A 23 -10.50 -7.62 -15.96
C LYS A 23 -10.16 -6.13 -15.83
N PRO A 24 -9.85 -5.44 -16.93
CA PRO A 24 -9.48 -4.02 -16.88
C PRO A 24 -10.60 -3.15 -16.31
N LEU A 25 -10.24 -1.99 -15.78
CA LEU A 25 -11.18 -0.96 -15.33
C LEU A 25 -10.86 0.33 -16.07
N THR A 26 -11.82 0.84 -16.84
CA THR A 26 -11.70 2.14 -17.52
C THR A 26 -12.22 3.26 -16.63
N GLU A 27 -11.92 4.51 -16.97
CA GLU A 27 -12.50 5.67 -16.29
C GLU A 27 -14.03 5.69 -16.40
N VAL A 28 -14.57 5.30 -17.55
CA VAL A 28 -16.02 5.22 -17.80
C VAL A 28 -16.65 4.18 -16.88
N ASP A 29 -16.02 3.01 -16.72
CA ASP A 29 -16.51 1.97 -15.81
C ASP A 29 -16.49 2.45 -14.35
N TYR A 30 -15.43 3.16 -13.95
CA TYR A 30 -15.33 3.74 -12.60
C TYR A 30 -16.43 4.78 -12.36
N ASP A 31 -16.64 5.71 -13.30
CA ASP A 31 -17.64 6.77 -13.16
C ASP A 31 -19.08 6.24 -13.22
N ALA A 32 -19.30 5.15 -13.95
CA ALA A 32 -20.59 4.45 -14.01
C ALA A 32 -20.85 3.55 -12.78
N ALA A 33 -19.81 3.18 -12.03
CA ALA A 33 -19.95 2.32 -10.86
C ALA A 33 -20.83 2.97 -9.79
N ARG A 34 -21.77 2.21 -9.23
CA ARG A 34 -22.67 2.71 -8.18
C ARG A 34 -21.89 3.27 -6.99
N TYR A 35 -22.43 4.31 -6.36
CA TYR A 35 -22.04 4.63 -5.00
C TYR A 35 -22.47 3.50 -4.06
N VAL A 36 -21.58 3.14 -3.15
CA VAL A 36 -21.93 2.33 -1.97
C VAL A 36 -22.36 3.26 -0.85
N VAL A 37 -21.57 4.30 -0.62
CA VAL A 37 -21.88 5.45 0.23
C VAL A 37 -21.16 6.64 -0.38
N GLU A 38 -21.83 7.78 -0.60
CA GLU A 38 -21.13 8.94 -1.16
C GLU A 38 -20.00 9.41 -0.21
N PRO A 39 -18.78 9.67 -0.72
CA PRO A 39 -18.34 9.72 -2.14
C PRO A 39 -17.70 8.42 -2.69
N PHE A 40 -17.78 7.30 -1.97
CA PHE A 40 -17.16 6.01 -2.32
C PHE A 40 -17.99 5.18 -3.30
N ARG A 41 -17.41 4.90 -4.46
CA ARG A 41 -17.97 3.99 -5.47
C ARG A 41 -17.55 2.55 -5.17
N LEU A 42 -18.19 1.60 -5.85
CA LEU A 42 -17.88 0.17 -5.71
C LEU A 42 -16.38 -0.13 -5.84
N PHE A 43 -15.69 0.51 -6.79
CA PHE A 43 -14.27 0.29 -7.04
C PHE A 43 -13.33 1.11 -6.14
N ASP A 44 -13.88 1.87 -5.18
CA ASP A 44 -13.09 2.51 -4.12
C ASP A 44 -12.90 1.61 -2.89
N ILE A 45 -13.51 0.42 -2.88
CA ILE A 45 -13.62 -0.48 -1.72
C ILE A 45 -12.93 -1.80 -2.07
N CYS A 46 -12.15 -2.33 -1.13
CA CYS A 46 -11.44 -3.58 -1.32
C CYS A 46 -12.34 -4.79 -1.54
N LEU A 47 -11.72 -5.87 -2.01
CA LEU A 47 -12.38 -7.15 -2.16
C LEU A 47 -12.65 -7.83 -0.82
N GLU A 48 -13.65 -8.71 -0.79
CA GLU A 48 -13.74 -9.80 0.17
C GLU A 48 -13.19 -11.05 -0.52
N THR A 49 -12.18 -11.70 0.06
CA THR A 49 -11.51 -12.85 -0.58
C THR A 49 -11.09 -13.92 0.41
N ASP A 50 -11.18 -15.18 -0.03
CA ASP A 50 -10.53 -16.29 0.65
C ASP A 50 -9.06 -16.37 0.20
N GLY A 51 -8.14 -16.28 1.15
CA GLY A 51 -6.71 -16.34 0.85
C GLY A 51 -5.86 -16.48 2.12
N ALA A 52 -4.61 -16.90 1.92
CA ALA A 52 -3.62 -16.97 2.99
C ALA A 52 -2.26 -16.53 2.46
N ALA A 53 -1.52 -15.82 3.31
CA ALA A 53 -0.15 -15.40 3.06
C ALA A 53 0.69 -15.72 4.29
N ALA A 54 1.92 -16.15 4.07
CA ALA A 54 2.85 -16.50 5.13
C ALA A 54 4.26 -16.04 4.76
N VAL A 55 5.02 -15.63 5.77
CA VAL A 55 6.42 -15.26 5.66
C VAL A 55 7.22 -15.98 6.74
N LEU A 56 8.45 -16.36 6.41
CA LEU A 56 9.40 -16.90 7.38
C LEU A 56 10.34 -15.79 7.81
N VAL A 57 10.38 -15.52 9.12
CA VAL A 57 11.29 -14.53 9.72
C VAL A 57 12.33 -15.26 10.54
N SER A 58 13.60 -14.94 10.32
CA SER A 58 14.74 -15.52 11.05
C SER A 58 15.80 -14.46 11.30
N GLN A 59 16.60 -14.64 12.35
CA GLN A 59 17.81 -13.82 12.51
C GLN A 59 18.94 -14.26 11.58
N GLY A 60 19.71 -13.28 11.09
CA GLY A 60 20.91 -13.48 10.30
C GLY A 60 20.70 -13.44 8.78
N ASN A 61 21.77 -13.18 8.04
CA ASN A 61 21.76 -13.11 6.58
C ASN A 61 21.89 -14.51 5.91
N ASN A 62 21.40 -15.56 6.57
CA ASN A 62 21.67 -16.95 6.20
C ASN A 62 20.82 -17.45 5.04
N ALA A 63 19.76 -16.72 4.67
CA ALA A 63 18.97 -17.05 3.51
C ALA A 63 19.62 -16.45 2.26
N ARG A 64 20.03 -17.29 1.30
CA ARG A 64 20.57 -16.85 -0.01
C ARG A 64 19.66 -15.89 -0.78
N ARG A 65 18.37 -15.83 -0.42
CA ARG A 65 17.35 -14.91 -0.96
C ARG A 65 16.63 -14.14 0.16
N GLY A 66 17.27 -13.95 1.31
CA GLY A 66 16.71 -13.17 2.41
C GLY A 66 16.47 -11.73 1.97
N VAL A 67 15.40 -11.13 2.49
CA VAL A 67 15.16 -9.69 2.43
C VAL A 67 15.31 -9.18 3.86
N GLN A 68 16.03 -8.08 4.05
CA GLN A 68 16.29 -7.51 5.35
C GLN A 68 15.09 -6.67 5.82
N ILE A 69 14.73 -6.81 7.09
CA ILE A 69 13.81 -5.90 7.77
C ILE A 69 14.67 -4.78 8.34
N LEU A 70 14.60 -3.58 7.73
CA LEU A 70 15.37 -2.41 8.14
C LEU A 70 14.70 -1.67 9.30
N SER A 71 13.36 -1.68 9.32
CA SER A 71 12.56 -1.19 10.44
C SER A 71 11.22 -1.90 10.47
N ALA A 72 10.63 -2.01 11.67
CA ALA A 72 9.26 -2.45 11.85
C ALA A 72 8.66 -1.64 13.00
N THR A 73 7.68 -0.80 12.69
CA THR A 73 7.09 0.13 13.66
C THR A 73 5.57 0.03 13.63
N GLU A 74 4.96 0.33 14.78
CA GLU A 74 3.51 0.46 14.92
C GLU A 74 3.17 1.76 15.65
N GLY A 75 1.93 2.18 15.48
CA GLY A 75 1.35 3.33 16.16
C GLY A 75 -0.16 3.19 16.21
N HIS A 76 -0.76 3.90 17.18
CA HIS A 76 -2.20 3.89 17.41
C HIS A 76 -2.80 5.26 17.20
N ALA A 77 -4.06 5.30 16.76
CA ALA A 77 -4.83 6.54 16.77
C ALA A 77 -5.04 7.04 18.21
N ASP A 78 -5.35 8.32 18.38
CA ASP A 78 -5.81 8.81 19.69
C ASP A 78 -7.22 8.24 19.93
N TYR A 79 -7.45 7.59 21.07
CA TYR A 79 -8.71 6.88 21.37
C TYR A 79 -9.08 5.85 20.28
N PRO A 80 -8.32 4.73 20.17
CA PRO A 80 -8.53 3.72 19.13
C PRO A 80 -9.97 3.17 19.14
N ASP A 81 -10.53 2.94 20.34
CA ASP A 81 -11.87 2.39 20.54
C ASP A 81 -13.04 3.40 20.37
N ASP A 82 -12.76 4.70 20.20
CA ASP A 82 -13.78 5.75 20.12
C ASP A 82 -13.45 6.79 19.05
N ILE A 83 -13.83 6.50 17.80
CA ILE A 83 -13.69 7.43 16.67
C ILE A 83 -14.44 8.74 16.92
N MET A 84 -15.63 8.68 17.54
CA MET A 84 -16.51 9.83 17.69
C MET A 84 -15.95 10.83 18.71
N GLY A 85 -15.16 10.35 19.67
CA GLY A 85 -14.42 11.17 20.63
C GLY A 85 -13.15 11.82 20.09
N ARG A 86 -12.68 11.45 18.89
CA ARG A 86 -11.42 11.98 18.35
C ARG A 86 -11.57 13.42 17.90
N ARG A 87 -10.65 14.27 18.35
CA ARG A 87 -10.56 15.68 17.92
C ARG A 87 -10.13 15.82 16.46
N ASP A 88 -9.20 14.97 16.04
CA ASP A 88 -8.75 14.84 14.66
C ASP A 88 -8.84 13.36 14.26
N ILE A 89 -9.92 13.01 13.55
CA ILE A 89 -10.13 11.64 13.03
C ILE A 89 -9.10 11.24 11.96
N LEU A 90 -8.34 12.20 11.42
CA LEU A 90 -7.30 11.96 10.41
C LEU A 90 -5.92 11.71 11.03
N ASN A 91 -5.76 11.91 12.34
CA ASN A 91 -4.56 11.50 13.06
C ASN A 91 -4.58 9.98 13.28
N MET A 92 -3.75 9.28 12.51
CA MET A 92 -3.70 7.83 12.48
C MET A 92 -2.42 7.33 13.17
N GLY A 93 -2.37 6.05 13.49
CA GLY A 93 -1.15 5.37 13.91
C GLY A 93 0.02 5.59 12.95
N ILE A 94 -0.27 5.63 11.64
CA ILE A 94 0.73 5.92 10.59
C ILE A 94 1.38 7.30 10.73
N THR A 95 0.64 8.32 11.20
CA THR A 95 1.18 9.65 11.51
C THR A 95 2.32 9.56 12.53
N LYS A 96 2.24 8.60 13.45
CA LYS A 96 3.19 8.41 14.55
C LYS A 96 4.32 7.45 14.16
N CYS A 97 4.00 6.35 13.48
CA CYS A 97 4.96 5.29 13.18
C CYS A 97 5.72 5.49 11.85
N GLY A 98 5.13 6.15 10.85
CA GLY A 98 5.76 6.42 9.55
C GLY A 98 7.10 7.14 9.64
N PRO A 99 7.18 8.33 10.26
CA PRO A 99 8.45 9.05 10.43
C PRO A 99 9.48 8.26 11.25
N ARG A 100 9.02 7.45 12.21
CA ARG A 100 9.89 6.57 12.99
C ARG A 100 10.46 5.44 12.13
N ALA A 101 9.67 4.81 11.28
CA ALA A 101 10.13 3.75 10.38
C ALA A 101 11.26 4.24 9.47
N LEU A 102 11.06 5.38 8.80
CA LEU A 102 12.09 5.95 7.92
C LEU A 102 13.35 6.32 8.69
N LYS A 103 13.21 6.88 9.90
CA LYS A 103 14.34 7.21 10.77
C LYS A 103 15.09 5.97 11.27
N GLU A 104 14.38 4.94 11.70
CA GLU A 104 14.95 3.66 12.18
C GLU A 104 15.66 2.91 11.04
N ALA A 105 15.09 2.94 9.83
CA ALA A 105 15.71 2.39 8.62
C ALA A 105 16.85 3.27 8.06
N GLY A 106 16.96 4.52 8.50
CA GLY A 106 18.01 5.46 8.06
C GLY A 106 17.86 5.95 6.62
N ILE A 107 16.62 6.03 6.11
CA ILE A 107 16.32 6.40 4.72
C ILE A 107 15.41 7.62 4.61
N ARG A 108 15.39 8.25 3.44
CA ARG A 108 14.45 9.30 3.02
C ARG A 108 13.41 8.75 2.05
N HIS A 109 12.32 9.49 1.86
CA HIS A 109 11.23 9.09 0.94
C HIS A 109 11.69 8.91 -0.51
N ASP A 110 12.64 9.73 -0.99
CA ASP A 110 13.17 9.69 -2.35
C ASP A 110 14.13 8.51 -2.61
N GLU A 111 14.40 7.70 -1.58
CA GLU A 111 15.22 6.49 -1.68
C GLU A 111 14.38 5.21 -1.81
N LEU A 112 13.05 5.29 -1.67
CA LEU A 112 12.15 4.16 -1.84
C LEU A 112 11.93 3.85 -3.32
N ASP A 113 12.12 2.60 -3.72
CA ASP A 113 11.90 2.16 -5.10
C ASP A 113 10.43 1.80 -5.36
N PHE A 114 9.67 1.45 -4.32
CA PHE A 114 8.25 1.15 -4.41
C PHE A 114 7.58 1.20 -3.02
N ALA A 115 6.24 1.26 -3.02
CA ALA A 115 5.44 1.20 -1.80
C ALA A 115 4.24 0.24 -1.94
N GLN A 116 4.04 -0.62 -0.94
CA GLN A 116 2.86 -1.46 -0.79
C GLN A 116 2.02 -0.88 0.37
N ILE A 117 1.10 -0.01 0.01
CA ILE A 117 0.26 0.76 0.94
C ILE A 117 -1.07 0.03 1.15
N TYR A 118 -1.45 -0.19 2.41
CA TYR A 118 -2.71 -0.81 2.79
C TYR A 118 -3.91 -0.04 2.19
N ASP A 119 -4.71 -0.71 1.37
CA ASP A 119 -5.70 -0.06 0.51
C ASP A 119 -7.11 -0.65 0.68
N CYS A 120 -7.60 -0.77 1.92
CA CYS A 120 -9.00 -1.16 2.17
C CYS A 120 -10.00 -0.21 1.49
N PHE A 121 -9.62 1.07 1.37
CA PHE A 121 -10.31 2.05 0.55
C PHE A 121 -9.29 2.93 -0.19
N THR A 122 -9.64 3.41 -1.39
CA THR A 122 -8.77 4.32 -2.17
C THR A 122 -8.41 5.60 -1.41
N PHE A 123 -9.32 6.10 -0.57
CA PHE A 123 -9.07 7.25 0.31
C PHE A 123 -7.97 6.97 1.33
N ILE A 124 -7.92 5.76 1.90
CA ILE A 124 -6.94 5.38 2.91
C ILE A 124 -5.53 5.35 2.31
N VAL A 125 -5.38 5.05 1.02
CA VAL A 125 -4.09 5.21 0.31
C VAL A 125 -3.66 6.67 0.30
N LEU A 126 -4.55 7.58 -0.12
CA LEU A 126 -4.24 9.01 -0.16
C LEU A 126 -3.88 9.54 1.22
N ARG A 127 -4.65 9.17 2.26
CA ARG A 127 -4.37 9.57 3.64
C ARG A 127 -3.02 9.07 4.11
N GLN A 128 -2.68 7.82 3.84
CA GLN A 128 -1.38 7.28 4.24
C GLN A 128 -0.22 7.98 3.55
N LEU A 129 -0.33 8.35 2.27
CA LEU A 129 0.72 9.10 1.59
C LEU A 129 0.99 10.45 2.27
N GLU A 130 -0.06 11.13 2.74
CA GLU A 130 0.07 12.38 3.50
C GLU A 130 0.68 12.14 4.89
N GLU A 131 0.17 11.16 5.65
CA GLU A 131 0.64 10.89 7.02
C GLU A 131 2.05 10.27 7.07
N LEU A 132 2.46 9.57 6.01
CA LEU A 132 3.84 9.11 5.84
C LEU A 132 4.78 10.27 5.49
N GLY A 133 4.26 11.39 5.00
CA GLY A 133 5.03 12.59 4.65
C GLY A 133 5.52 12.66 3.21
N PHE A 134 4.95 11.88 2.28
CA PHE A 134 5.26 12.00 0.84
C PHE A 134 4.75 13.32 0.24
N CYS A 135 3.68 13.85 0.81
CA CYS A 135 3.08 15.13 0.43
C CYS A 135 2.38 15.75 1.66
N ARG A 136 2.01 17.03 1.60
CA ARG A 136 1.28 17.65 2.71
C ARG A 136 -0.19 17.22 2.71
N ARG A 137 -0.87 17.40 3.85
CA ARG A 137 -2.29 17.09 3.95
C ARG A 137 -3.10 17.86 2.89
N GLY A 138 -3.91 17.14 2.12
CA GLY A 138 -4.70 17.69 1.01
C GLY A 138 -4.02 17.64 -0.37
N GLU A 139 -2.73 17.28 -0.45
CA GLU A 139 -1.97 17.25 -1.70
C GLU A 139 -1.89 15.84 -2.32
N ALA A 140 -2.39 14.80 -1.65
CA ALA A 140 -2.30 13.44 -2.17
C ALA A 140 -2.98 13.21 -3.53
N PRO A 141 -4.14 13.84 -3.87
CA PRO A 141 -4.72 13.72 -5.20
C PRO A 141 -3.77 14.17 -6.32
N ASP A 142 -3.05 15.27 -6.12
CA ASP A 142 -2.06 15.79 -7.07
C ASP A 142 -0.78 14.94 -7.05
N PHE A 143 -0.39 14.45 -5.87
CA PHE A 143 0.75 13.57 -5.72
C PHE A 143 0.60 12.30 -6.57
N VAL A 144 -0.55 11.63 -6.52
CA VAL A 144 -0.77 10.36 -7.26
C VAL A 144 -1.09 10.56 -8.74
N ALA A 145 -1.29 11.80 -9.19
CA ALA A 145 -1.67 12.10 -10.56
C ALA A 145 -0.52 11.81 -11.55
N ASN A 146 -0.84 11.91 -12.85
CA ASN A 146 0.14 11.89 -13.94
C ASN A 146 1.06 10.66 -13.96
N GLY A 147 0.54 9.50 -13.53
CA GLY A 147 1.28 8.23 -13.56
C GLY A 147 2.35 8.09 -12.49
N ARG A 148 2.44 9.00 -11.50
CA ARG A 148 3.48 8.93 -10.47
C ARG A 148 3.51 7.61 -9.70
N ILE A 149 2.34 7.00 -9.52
CA ILE A 149 2.17 5.73 -8.81
C ILE A 149 2.07 4.50 -9.72
N ASP A 150 2.19 4.68 -11.04
CA ASP A 150 2.24 3.57 -11.99
C ASP A 150 3.55 2.79 -11.86
N LEU A 151 3.60 1.60 -12.46
CA LEU A 151 4.74 0.69 -12.32
C LEU A 151 6.09 1.29 -12.76
N ASP A 152 6.07 2.20 -13.73
CA ASP A 152 7.20 2.95 -14.26
C ASP A 152 7.27 4.40 -13.75
N GLY A 153 6.41 4.77 -12.79
CA GLY A 153 6.39 6.09 -12.16
C GLY A 153 7.45 6.25 -11.07
N ASP A 154 7.43 7.42 -10.41
CA ASP A 154 8.40 7.77 -9.36
C ASP A 154 8.23 6.95 -8.07
N LEU A 155 7.01 6.47 -7.78
CA LEU A 155 6.71 5.65 -6.61
C LEU A 155 5.70 4.56 -6.98
N PRO A 156 6.14 3.47 -7.65
CA PRO A 156 5.28 2.34 -7.97
C PRO A 156 4.52 1.85 -6.73
N LEU A 157 3.19 1.89 -6.81
CA LEU A 157 2.31 1.63 -5.67
C LEU A 157 1.48 0.36 -5.87
N ASN A 158 1.46 -0.52 -4.87
CA ASN A 158 0.65 -1.74 -4.85
C ASN A 158 0.81 -2.56 -6.13
N THR A 159 2.05 -2.92 -6.46
CA THR A 159 2.44 -3.50 -7.76
C THR A 159 1.75 -4.83 -8.08
N HIS A 160 1.24 -5.55 -7.08
CA HIS A 160 0.44 -6.78 -7.23
C HIS A 160 -1.04 -6.52 -7.49
N GLY A 161 -1.53 -5.29 -7.31
CA GLY A 161 -2.93 -4.91 -7.42
C GLY A 161 -3.62 -4.56 -6.11
N GLY A 162 -2.95 -4.70 -4.97
CA GLY A 162 -3.47 -4.31 -3.66
C GLY A 162 -4.66 -5.13 -3.17
N LEU A 163 -5.23 -4.73 -2.04
CA LEU A 163 -6.49 -5.26 -1.52
C LEU A 163 -7.67 -4.89 -2.43
N LEU A 164 -7.53 -3.80 -3.21
CA LEU A 164 -8.53 -3.35 -4.17
C LEU A 164 -8.70 -4.31 -5.34
N SER A 165 -7.62 -4.94 -5.83
CA SER A 165 -7.69 -5.74 -7.06
C SER A 165 -6.98 -7.09 -7.08
N GLU A 166 -6.05 -7.38 -6.17
CA GLU A 166 -5.48 -8.72 -6.01
C GLU A 166 -6.37 -9.59 -5.12
N ALA A 167 -6.30 -9.35 -3.81
CA ALA A 167 -7.02 -10.06 -2.76
C ALA A 167 -6.88 -9.28 -1.45
N HIS A 168 -7.91 -9.31 -0.61
CA HIS A 168 -7.82 -8.79 0.75
C HIS A 168 -7.36 -9.90 1.70
N VAL A 169 -6.05 -10.00 1.92
CA VAL A 169 -5.44 -10.96 2.86
C VAL A 169 -4.88 -10.23 4.09
N ALA A 170 -5.70 -9.33 4.66
CA ALA A 170 -5.40 -8.49 5.81
C ALA A 170 -4.04 -7.77 5.73
N GLY A 171 -3.60 -7.40 4.53
CA GLY A 171 -2.32 -6.72 4.27
C GLY A 171 -1.09 -7.62 4.22
N MET A 172 -1.18 -8.92 4.53
CA MET A 172 -0.04 -9.82 4.47
C MET A 172 0.46 -10.05 3.04
N ASN A 173 -0.42 -9.95 2.04
CA ASN A 173 -0.05 -10.03 0.63
C ASN A 173 0.84 -8.85 0.19
N HIS A 174 0.73 -7.67 0.81
CA HIS A 174 1.65 -6.54 0.58
C HIS A 174 3.10 -6.90 0.94
N ILE A 175 3.30 -7.61 2.06
CA ILE A 175 4.64 -8.06 2.48
C ILE A 175 5.17 -9.10 1.49
N VAL A 176 4.34 -10.06 1.08
CA VAL A 176 4.73 -11.09 0.10
C VAL A 176 5.15 -10.45 -1.22
N GLU A 177 4.40 -9.47 -1.72
CA GLU A 177 4.76 -8.76 -2.94
C GLU A 177 6.05 -7.96 -2.77
N ALA A 178 6.23 -7.23 -1.67
CA ALA A 178 7.47 -6.49 -1.42
C ALA A 178 8.70 -7.41 -1.44
N VAL A 179 8.58 -8.61 -0.86
CA VAL A 179 9.64 -9.63 -0.91
C VAL A 179 9.89 -10.11 -2.34
N ARG A 180 8.84 -10.35 -3.15
CA ARG A 180 8.99 -10.72 -4.57
C ARG A 180 9.70 -9.63 -5.37
N GLN A 181 9.30 -8.37 -5.18
CA GLN A 181 9.91 -7.22 -5.83
C GLN A 181 11.41 -7.13 -5.52
N LEU A 182 11.79 -7.19 -4.24
CA LEU A 182 13.19 -7.13 -3.81
C LEU A 182 14.02 -8.34 -4.27
N ARG A 183 13.38 -9.50 -4.48
CA ARG A 183 14.06 -10.68 -5.03
C ARG A 183 14.23 -10.64 -6.54
N GLY A 184 13.49 -9.81 -7.26
CA GLY A 184 13.42 -9.87 -8.73
C GLY A 184 12.48 -10.98 -9.23
N GLU A 185 11.45 -11.31 -8.45
CA GLU A 185 10.54 -12.45 -8.67
C GLU A 185 9.09 -11.98 -8.94
N ALA A 186 8.90 -10.75 -9.43
CA ALA A 186 7.58 -10.16 -9.67
C ALA A 186 7.18 -10.15 -11.16
N ASP A 187 7.79 -10.97 -12.02
CA ASP A 187 7.39 -11.17 -13.42
C ASP A 187 7.19 -9.84 -14.20
N GLN A 188 6.05 -9.67 -14.87
CA GLN A 188 5.72 -8.49 -15.68
C GLN A 188 5.51 -7.20 -14.86
N ARG A 189 5.31 -7.33 -13.54
CA ARG A 189 5.11 -6.22 -12.61
C ARG A 189 6.38 -5.90 -11.82
N GLN A 190 7.53 -6.36 -12.27
CA GLN A 190 8.81 -6.14 -11.60
C GLN A 190 9.24 -4.67 -11.69
N VAL A 191 9.41 -4.03 -10.54
CA VAL A 191 10.05 -2.73 -10.41
C VAL A 191 11.52 -2.88 -10.72
N ARG A 192 12.02 -2.03 -11.61
CA ARG A 192 13.40 -2.08 -12.09
C ARG A 192 14.37 -1.77 -10.96
N ASP A 193 15.42 -2.59 -10.83
CA ASP A 193 16.54 -2.39 -9.90
C ASP A 193 16.13 -2.21 -8.42
N ALA A 194 14.97 -2.75 -8.02
CA ALA A 194 14.39 -2.56 -6.68
C ALA A 194 15.30 -3.07 -5.54
N LYS A 195 15.56 -2.20 -4.56
CA LYS A 195 16.42 -2.43 -3.38
C LYS A 195 15.78 -2.01 -2.06
N LEU A 196 14.85 -1.06 -2.08
CA LEU A 196 14.18 -0.53 -0.90
C LEU A 196 12.67 -0.46 -1.14
N GLY A 197 11.91 -1.10 -0.26
CA GLY A 197 10.45 -1.11 -0.30
C GLY A 197 9.84 -0.74 1.03
N LEU A 198 8.74 0.02 0.99
CA LEU A 198 7.93 0.33 2.17
C LEU A 198 6.62 -0.44 2.12
N VAL A 199 6.21 -1.02 3.24
CA VAL A 199 4.93 -1.72 3.40
C VAL A 199 4.17 -1.13 4.57
N THR A 200 2.88 -0.84 4.38
CA THR A 200 2.00 -0.41 5.48
C THR A 200 0.94 -1.44 5.81
N GLY A 201 0.54 -1.46 7.08
CA GLY A 201 -0.68 -2.06 7.58
C GLY A 201 -1.58 -0.98 8.17
N TYR A 202 -2.88 -1.16 8.04
CA TYR A 202 -3.89 -0.28 8.63
C TYR A 202 -5.02 -1.13 9.19
N GLY A 203 -5.49 -0.81 10.40
CA GLY A 203 -6.52 -1.57 11.09
C GLY A 203 -7.12 -0.78 12.24
N ASP A 204 -7.98 -1.44 13.01
CA ASP A 204 -8.58 -0.94 14.26
C ASP A 204 -8.96 0.56 14.24
N TYR A 205 -9.72 0.94 13.21
CA TYR A 205 -10.22 2.29 13.03
C TYR A 205 -9.17 3.42 13.06
N GLY A 206 -7.91 3.15 12.72
CA GLY A 206 -6.89 4.20 12.69
C GLY A 206 -5.50 3.75 13.08
N ASP A 207 -5.33 2.53 13.55
CA ASP A 207 -4.03 1.95 13.87
C ASP A 207 -3.22 1.69 12.60
N GLY A 208 -1.91 1.74 12.78
CA GLY A 208 -0.97 1.77 11.67
C GLY A 208 0.31 1.02 11.97
N SER A 209 0.79 0.29 10.98
CA SER A 209 2.12 -0.30 11.00
C SER A 209 2.89 0.03 9.73
N VAL A 210 4.21 0.14 9.85
CA VAL A 210 5.12 0.37 8.73
C VAL A 210 6.33 -0.53 8.88
N VAL A 211 6.63 -1.27 7.82
CA VAL A 211 7.86 -2.04 7.67
C VAL A 211 8.63 -1.50 6.47
N VAL A 212 9.94 -1.30 6.66
CA VAL A 212 10.87 -0.99 5.56
C VAL A 212 11.71 -2.23 5.32
N LEU A 213 11.75 -2.66 4.06
CA LEU A 213 12.48 -3.83 3.60
C LEU A 213 13.61 -3.44 2.66
N GLY A 214 14.75 -4.11 2.77
CA GLY A 214 15.94 -3.87 1.97
C GLY A 214 16.60 -5.13 1.41
N ARG A 215 17.31 -5.01 0.29
CA ARG A 215 18.15 -6.08 -0.29
C ARG A 215 19.64 -5.88 0.01
#